data_AF-A0AAD1TBT5-F1
#
_entry.id   AF-A0AAD1TBT5-F1
#
_cell.length_a   1.000
_cell.length_b   1.000
_cell.length_c   1.000
_cell.angle_alpha   90.00
_cell.angle_beta   90.00
_cell.angle_gamma   90.00
#
_symmetry.space_group_name_H-M   'P 1'
#
loop_
_entity.id
_entity.type
_entity.pdbx_description
1 polymer ?
#
loop_
_entity_poly.entity_id
_entity_poly.type
_entity_poly.pdbx_seq_one_letter_code
_entity_poly.pdbx_strand_id
1 'polypeptide(L)'
;MADLYDTIKKLELQHKRSQLNETYSALMEARRNLTALITKRYHRSLQRSKNFFYTHANKGGKVLARLLKGDTPRMQVQKLHLSSGKVSPHPEEIAEEFRTYYRSLYNLPHPEALT
;
A
#
# COMPACT_ATOMS: atom_id res chain seq x y z
N MET A 1 -33.84 -15.39 5.81
CA MET A 1 -33.84 -13.91 5.92
C MET A 1 -35.27 -13.40 5.87
N ALA A 2 -36.05 -13.71 4.82
CA ALA A 2 -37.48 -13.36 4.75
C ALA A 2 -38.28 -13.83 5.97
N ASP A 3 -38.07 -15.09 6.38
CA ASP A 3 -38.75 -15.66 7.56
C ASP A 3 -38.47 -14.88 8.85
N LEU A 4 -37.23 -14.38 9.03
CA LEU A 4 -36.86 -13.60 10.21
C LEU A 4 -37.50 -12.20 10.20
N TYR A 5 -37.62 -11.56 9.03
CA TYR A 5 -38.34 -10.30 8.90
C TYR A 5 -39.83 -10.46 9.24
N ASP A 6 -40.46 -11.53 8.75
CA ASP A 6 -41.86 -11.81 9.03
C ASP A 6 -42.08 -12.13 10.51
N THR A 7 -41.15 -12.84 11.15
CA THR A 7 -41.22 -13.07 12.61
C THR A 7 -41.07 -11.78 13.41
N ILE A 8 -40.15 -10.89 13.04
CA ILE A 8 -39.98 -9.59 13.71
C ILE A 8 -41.25 -8.76 13.56
N LYS A 9 -41.84 -8.73 12.37
CA LYS A 9 -43.08 -7.98 12.11
C LYS A 9 -44.27 -8.50 12.92
N LYS A 10 -44.38 -9.82 13.09
CA LYS A 10 -45.39 -10.45 13.96
C LYS A 10 -45.16 -10.14 15.44
N LEU A 11 -43.91 -10.23 15.90
CA LEU A 11 -43.53 -9.90 17.29
C LEU A 11 -43.72 -8.41 17.60
N GLU A 12 -43.47 -7.51 16.64
CA GLU A 12 -43.74 -6.08 16.78
C GLU A 12 -45.23 -5.79 16.99
N LEU A 13 -46.10 -6.47 16.23
CA LEU A 13 -47.55 -6.37 16.38
C LEU A 13 -48.03 -6.92 17.72
N GLN A 14 -47.50 -8.05 18.16
CA GLN A 14 -47.84 -8.65 19.45
C GLN A 14 -47.35 -7.79 20.62
N HIS A 15 -46.15 -7.24 20.54
CA HIS A 15 -45.60 -6.36 21.57
C HIS A 15 -46.37 -5.03 21.64
N LYS A 16 -46.75 -4.43 20.51
CA LYS A 16 -47.61 -3.23 20.49
C LYS A 16 -48.97 -3.44 21.16
N ARG A 17 -49.53 -4.66 21.06
CA ARG A 17 -50.82 -5.02 21.65
C ARG A 17 -50.74 -5.37 23.14
N SER A 18 -49.69 -6.09 23.54
CA SER A 18 -49.59 -6.67 24.89
C SER A 18 -48.64 -5.91 25.83
N GLN A 19 -47.67 -5.16 25.29
CA GLN A 19 -46.57 -4.52 26.00
C GLN A 19 -45.81 -5.42 27.00
N LEU A 20 -45.84 -6.74 26.78
CA LEU A 20 -45.18 -7.71 27.67
C LEU A 20 -43.65 -7.71 27.47
N ASN A 21 -42.90 -7.80 28.57
CA ASN A 21 -41.44 -7.89 28.54
C ASN A 21 -40.92 -9.13 27.80
N GLU A 22 -41.65 -10.24 27.84
CA GLU A 22 -41.29 -11.48 27.12
C GLU A 22 -41.36 -11.30 25.59
N THR A 23 -42.36 -10.57 25.10
CA THR A 23 -42.48 -10.27 23.66
C THR A 23 -41.38 -9.30 23.21
N TYR A 24 -40.93 -8.41 24.10
CA TYR A 24 -39.82 -7.50 23.85
C TYR A 24 -38.47 -8.23 23.78
N SER A 25 -38.21 -9.16 24.71
CA SER A 25 -36.96 -9.94 24.71
C SER A 25 -36.84 -10.80 23.45
N ALA A 26 -37.91 -11.50 23.07
CA ALA A 26 -37.97 -12.29 21.84
C ALA A 26 -37.75 -11.43 20.58
N LEU A 27 -38.33 -10.23 20.54
CA LEU A 27 -38.14 -9.28 19.45
C LEU A 27 -36.69 -8.77 19.35
N MET A 28 -36.07 -8.47 20.49
CA MET A 28 -34.67 -8.05 20.54
C MET A 28 -33.72 -9.17 20.10
N GLU A 29 -34.02 -10.41 20.45
CA GLU A 29 -33.26 -11.58 20.01
C GLU A 29 -33.38 -11.80 18.50
N ALA A 30 -34.59 -11.75 17.95
CA ALA A 30 -34.81 -11.87 16.51
C ALA A 30 -34.08 -10.76 15.72
N ARG A 31 -34.08 -9.52 16.22
CA ARG A 31 -33.33 -8.40 15.63
C ARG A 31 -31.82 -8.62 15.70
N ARG A 32 -31.29 -9.10 16.84
CA ARG A 32 -29.85 -9.43 16.97
C ARG A 32 -29.43 -10.51 15.97
N ASN A 33 -30.24 -11.56 15.82
CA ASN A 33 -29.99 -12.64 14.87
C ASN A 33 -29.97 -12.13 13.42
N LEU A 34 -30.90 -11.25 13.08
CA LEU A 34 -30.93 -10.61 11.77
C LEU A 34 -29.68 -9.76 11.51
N THR A 35 -29.30 -8.91 12.47
CA THR A 35 -28.08 -8.10 12.39
C THR A 35 -26.85 -8.97 12.23
N ALA A 36 -26.70 -10.04 13.01
CA ALA A 36 -25.57 -10.96 12.91
C ALA A 36 -25.44 -11.59 11.51
N LEU A 37 -26.56 -12.00 10.91
CA LEU A 37 -26.57 -12.55 9.55
C LEU A 37 -26.19 -11.51 8.49
N ILE A 38 -26.70 -10.28 8.61
CA ILE A 38 -26.35 -9.18 7.69
C ILE A 38 -24.87 -8.84 7.82
N THR A 39 -24.38 -8.67 9.04
CA THR A 39 -22.97 -8.35 9.33
C THR A 39 -22.04 -9.43 8.77
N LYS A 40 -22.37 -10.72 8.94
CA LYS A 40 -21.61 -11.82 8.34
C LYS A 40 -21.55 -11.74 6.81
N ARG A 41 -22.68 -11.43 6.16
CA ARG A 41 -22.75 -11.28 4.69
C ARG A 41 -21.97 -10.05 4.21
N TYR A 42 -22.08 -8.94 4.93
CA TYR A 42 -21.32 -7.72 4.68
C TYR A 42 -19.82 -7.96 4.77
N HIS A 43 -19.33 -8.57 5.85
CA HIS A 43 -17.90 -8.90 6.00
C HIS A 43 -17.40 -9.80 4.88
N ARG A 44 -18.18 -10.81 4.48
CA ARG A 44 -17.82 -11.67 3.35
C ARG A 44 -17.71 -10.88 2.03
N SER A 45 -18.65 -9.97 1.77
CA SER A 45 -18.63 -9.11 0.58
C SER A 45 -17.43 -8.16 0.60
N LEU A 46 -17.17 -7.52 1.74
CA LEU A 46 -16.03 -6.64 1.95
C LEU A 46 -14.71 -7.37 1.72
N GLN A 47 -14.57 -8.58 2.27
CA GLN A 47 -13.36 -9.38 2.09
C GLN A 47 -13.14 -9.77 0.63
N ARG A 48 -14.21 -10.13 -0.10
CA ARG A 48 -14.13 -10.40 -1.55
C ARG A 48 -13.68 -9.17 -2.32
N SER A 49 -14.24 -8.00 -2.02
CA SER A 49 -13.85 -6.73 -2.66
C SER A 49 -12.39 -6.39 -2.37
N LYS A 50 -11.95 -6.48 -1.12
CA LYS A 50 -10.54 -6.31 -0.73
C LYS A 50 -9.63 -7.28 -1.47
N ASN A 51 -9.98 -8.57 -1.50
CA ASN A 51 -9.20 -9.58 -2.21
C ASN A 51 -9.10 -9.26 -3.69
N PHE A 52 -10.22 -8.92 -4.34
CA PHE A 52 -10.23 -8.51 -5.74
C PHE A 52 -9.33 -7.30 -5.98
N PHE A 53 -9.43 -6.27 -5.13
CA PHE A 53 -8.56 -5.10 -5.19
C PHE A 53 -7.08 -5.47 -4.99
N TYR A 54 -6.71 -6.24 -3.98
CA TYR A 54 -5.30 -6.61 -3.79
C TYR A 54 -4.74 -7.52 -4.90
N THR A 55 -5.60 -8.33 -5.51
CA THR A 55 -5.22 -9.26 -6.58
C THR A 55 -5.24 -8.62 -7.97
N HIS A 56 -6.01 -7.55 -8.20
CA HIS A 56 -6.19 -6.96 -9.54
C HIS A 56 -5.90 -5.46 -9.60
N ALA A 57 -5.86 -4.74 -8.48
CA ALA A 57 -5.48 -3.32 -8.47
C ALA A 57 -4.00 -3.15 -8.77
N ASN A 58 -3.69 -2.02 -9.42
CA ASN A 58 -2.42 -1.56 -9.97
C ASN A 58 -1.16 -2.30 -9.47
N LYS A 59 -0.98 -3.55 -9.94
CA LYS A 59 0.22 -4.36 -9.70
C LYS A 59 1.42 -3.71 -10.38
N GLY A 60 1.23 -3.15 -11.57
CA GLY A 60 2.25 -2.44 -12.34
C GLY A 60 2.86 -1.30 -11.53
N GLY A 61 2.04 -0.43 -10.94
CA GLY A 61 2.50 0.68 -10.11
C GLY A 61 3.22 0.23 -8.84
N LYS A 62 2.76 -0.85 -8.17
CA LYS A 62 3.46 -1.39 -6.99
C LYS A 62 4.78 -2.07 -7.33
N VAL A 63 4.82 -2.82 -8.44
CA VAL A 63 6.05 -3.45 -8.94
C VAL A 63 7.04 -2.38 -9.37
N LEU A 64 6.60 -1.39 -10.14
CA LEU A 64 7.42 -0.24 -10.55
C LEU A 64 7.94 0.54 -9.34
N ALA A 65 7.11 0.82 -8.34
CA ALA A 65 7.55 1.49 -7.11
C ALA A 65 8.60 0.67 -6.34
N ARG A 66 8.47 -0.67 -6.31
CA ARG A 66 9.49 -1.55 -5.70
C ARG A 66 10.78 -1.58 -6.51
N LEU A 67 10.69 -1.63 -7.84
CA LEU A 67 11.85 -1.56 -8.73
C LEU A 67 12.57 -0.23 -8.56
N LEU A 68 11.87 0.90 -8.65
CA LEU A 68 12.44 2.23 -8.42
C LEU A 68 13.09 2.37 -7.03
N LYS A 69 12.49 1.79 -5.98
CA LYS A 69 13.07 1.82 -4.63
C LYS A 69 14.32 0.95 -4.48
N GLY A 70 14.44 -0.13 -5.25
CA GLY A 70 15.61 -1.02 -5.26
C GLY A 70 16.71 -0.58 -6.23
N ASP A 71 16.35 0.07 -7.33
CA ASP A 71 17.28 0.51 -8.37
C ASP A 71 17.92 1.86 -8.03
N THR A 72 17.24 2.74 -7.29
CA THR A 72 17.82 4.00 -6.82
C THR A 72 19.15 3.83 -6.06
N PRO A 73 19.32 2.91 -5.08
CA PRO A 73 20.61 2.67 -4.44
C PRO A 73 21.60 1.86 -5.28
N ARG A 74 21.16 1.18 -6.34
CA ARG A 74 22.00 0.36 -7.23
C ARG A 74 22.58 1.17 -8.40
N MET A 75 21.85 2.16 -8.89
CA MET A 75 22.28 3.06 -9.97
C MET A 75 23.17 4.20 -9.46
N GLN A 76 23.18 4.47 -8.15
CA GLN A 76 24.05 5.46 -7.54
C GLN A 76 25.39 4.80 -7.18
N VAL A 77 26.49 5.28 -7.77
CA VAL A 77 27.84 4.90 -7.34
C VAL A 77 28.01 5.40 -5.91
N GLN A 78 27.91 4.49 -4.94
CA GLN A 78 27.82 4.89 -3.53
C GLN A 78 29.11 5.54 -3.05
N LYS A 79 30.27 5.00 -3.45
CA LYS A 79 31.62 5.48 -3.09
C LYS A 79 32.66 4.97 -4.07
N LEU A 80 33.64 5.79 -4.42
CA LEU A 80 34.84 5.39 -5.17
C LEU A 80 36.11 5.76 -4.41
N HIS A 81 37.15 4.95 -4.59
CA HIS A 81 38.48 5.25 -4.09
C HIS A 81 39.16 6.21 -5.06
N LEU A 82 39.57 7.38 -4.56
CA LEU A 82 40.38 8.33 -5.31
C LEU A 82 41.85 7.88 -5.30
N SER A 83 42.66 8.43 -6.20
CA SER A 83 44.11 8.16 -6.25
C SER A 83 44.83 8.57 -4.96
N SER A 84 44.26 9.50 -4.19
CA SER A 84 44.71 9.92 -2.86
C SER A 84 44.49 8.88 -1.75
N GLY A 85 43.87 7.73 -2.06
CA GLY A 85 43.52 6.68 -1.09
C GLY A 85 42.26 6.99 -0.26
N LYS A 86 41.65 8.17 -0.44
CA LYS A 86 40.39 8.54 0.22
C LYS A 86 39.19 7.97 -0.51
N VAL A 87 38.15 7.61 0.24
CA VAL A 87 36.88 7.13 -0.29
C VAL A 87 35.90 8.30 -0.36
N SER A 88 35.57 8.76 -1.56
CA SER A 88 34.57 9.82 -1.73
C SER A 88 33.22 9.26 -2.16
N PRO A 89 32.11 9.65 -1.50
CA PRO A 89 30.75 9.43 -1.98
C PRO A 89 30.26 10.52 -2.95
N HIS A 90 31.06 11.56 -3.23
CA HIS A 90 30.60 12.76 -3.94
C HIS A 90 30.84 12.62 -5.45
N PRO A 91 29.78 12.65 -6.30
CA PRO A 91 29.93 12.45 -7.74
C PRO A 91 30.83 13.47 -8.44
N GLU A 92 30.86 14.70 -7.95
CA GLU A 92 31.68 15.79 -8.52
C GLU A 92 33.18 15.51 -8.36
N GLU A 93 33.60 15.10 -7.15
CA GLU A 93 34.99 14.74 -6.85
C GLU A 93 35.43 13.52 -7.67
N ILE A 94 34.55 12.54 -7.81
CA ILE A 94 34.78 11.35 -8.64
C ILE A 94 34.95 11.74 -10.11
N ALA A 95 34.10 12.63 -10.63
CA ALA A 95 34.15 13.06 -12.02
C ALA A 95 35.43 13.82 -12.33
N GLU A 96 35.88 14.70 -11.43
CA GLU A 96 37.16 15.40 -11.57
C GLU A 96 38.35 14.43 -11.57
N GLU A 97 38.34 13.42 -10.72
CA GLU A 97 39.40 12.40 -10.69
C GLU A 97 39.48 11.60 -12.00
N PHE A 98 38.34 11.24 -12.59
CA PHE A 98 38.33 10.62 -13.91
C PHE A 98 38.83 11.58 -14.99
N ARG A 99 38.43 12.86 -14.94
CA ARG A 99 38.91 13.88 -15.89
C ARG A 99 40.42 14.04 -15.82
N THR A 100 40.99 14.15 -14.63
CA THR A 100 42.45 14.28 -14.44
C THR A 100 43.19 13.04 -14.92
N TYR A 101 42.69 11.84 -14.62
CA TYR A 101 43.26 10.58 -15.12
C TYR A 101 43.25 10.48 -16.65
N TYR A 102 42.11 10.71 -17.30
CA TYR A 102 42.05 10.63 -18.76
C TYR A 102 42.84 11.77 -19.43
N ARG A 103 42.92 12.93 -18.78
CA ARG A 103 43.74 14.05 -19.27
C ARG A 103 45.23 13.71 -19.26
N SER A 104 45.73 13.06 -18.21
CA SER A 104 47.13 12.60 -18.17
C SER A 104 47.38 11.47 -19.17
N LEU A 105 46.40 10.58 -19.38
CA LEU A 105 46.53 9.46 -20.31
C LEU A 105 46.58 9.90 -21.79
N TYR A 106 45.83 10.94 -22.15
CA TYR A 106 45.74 11.46 -23.52
C TYR A 106 46.50 12.77 -23.76
N ASN A 107 47.25 13.28 -22.78
CA ASN A 107 47.98 14.56 -22.86
C ASN A 107 47.11 15.75 -23.33
N LEU A 108 45.86 15.81 -22.87
CA LEU A 108 44.90 16.81 -23.34
C LEU A 108 45.23 18.22 -22.78
N PRO A 109 45.20 19.28 -23.60
CA PRO A 109 45.42 20.65 -23.15
C PRO A 109 44.33 21.11 -22.16
N HIS A 110 44.64 22.13 -21.35
CA HIS A 110 43.67 22.68 -20.38
C HIS A 110 42.45 23.26 -21.14
N PRO A 111 41.21 23.10 -20.63
CA PRO A 111 40.03 23.74 -21.20
C PRO A 111 40.16 25.25 -21.51
N GLU A 112 41.10 25.95 -20.85
CA GLU A 112 41.38 27.38 -21.03
C GLU A 112 42.30 27.68 -22.23
N ALA A 113 42.83 26.66 -22.91
CA ALA A 113 43.71 26.82 -24.08
C ALA A 113 42.94 26.81 -25.42
N LEU A 114 41.60 26.80 -25.38
CA LEU A 114 40.72 26.74 -26.56
C LEU A 114 39.75 27.94 -26.67
N THR A 115 40.02 29.02 -25.95
CA THR A 115 39.40 30.35 -26.20
C THR A 115 40.24 31.20 -27.12
#